data_AF-A0AAW1Z3U6-F1
#
_entry.id   AF-A0AAW1Z3U6-F1
#
_cell.length_a   1.000
_cell.length_b   1.000
_cell.length_c   1.000
_cell.angle_alpha   90.00
_cell.angle_beta   90.00
_cell.angle_gamma   90.00
#
_symmetry.space_group_name_H-M   'P 1'
#
loop_
_entity.id
_entity.type
_entity.pdbx_description
1 polymer ?
#
loop_
_entity_poly.entity_id
_entity_poly.type
_entity_poly.pdbx_seq_one_letter_code
_entity_poly.pdbx_strand_id
1 'polypeptide(L)'
;MLVTDMRPLSMVEDDGFTKMIHTLNPGYTLPARTHFTKLMERKYEETFKKVKTAINTNNSKLALTTDVPGSETRPNLNQGLLKSTQSSAYESAPLRAFQLTAVQQLQERWKRETAFSDKASNTVILATVLDPRFRKLKFLSPDEVQHVQNKLQTMALQERRNMDVQQHGSCSVTSTDTTATQSTPLLDSLLGSDGEEEDRAGKAKDVHTQ
;
A
#
# COMPACT_ATOMS: atom_id res chain seq x y z
N MET A 1 -7.14 -7.67 31.22
CA MET A 1 -8.04 -6.93 30.32
C MET A 1 -7.34 -6.41 29.07
N LEU A 2 -6.46 -5.38 29.13
CA LEU A 2 -5.86 -4.81 27.91
C LEU A 2 -5.11 -5.83 27.03
N VAL A 3 -4.19 -6.60 27.64
CA VAL A 3 -3.37 -7.59 26.92
C VAL A 3 -4.12 -8.91 26.74
N THR A 4 -4.88 -9.35 27.74
CA THR A 4 -5.61 -10.63 27.69
C THR A 4 -6.77 -10.61 26.71
N ASP A 5 -7.42 -9.46 26.56
CA ASP A 5 -8.63 -9.30 25.76
C ASP A 5 -8.35 -8.50 24.48
N MET A 6 -7.06 -8.31 24.15
CA MET A 6 -6.57 -7.65 22.94
C MET A 6 -7.23 -6.28 22.69
N ARG A 7 -7.40 -5.49 23.75
CA ARG A 7 -8.05 -4.17 23.66
C ARG A 7 -7.03 -3.10 23.26
N PRO A 8 -7.46 -2.06 22.54
CA PRO A 8 -6.59 -0.94 22.22
C PRO A 8 -6.13 -0.23 23.48
N LEU A 9 -4.86 0.20 23.50
CA LEU A 9 -4.30 0.92 24.65
C LEU A 9 -5.00 2.26 24.91
N SER A 10 -5.68 2.84 23.91
CA SER A 10 -6.48 4.07 24.05
C SER A 10 -7.64 3.92 25.02
N MET A 11 -8.09 2.69 25.30
CA MET A 11 -9.20 2.42 26.22
C MET A 11 -9.02 3.03 27.60
N VAL A 12 -7.77 3.22 28.05
CA VAL A 12 -7.48 3.79 29.38
C VAL A 12 -7.75 5.29 29.46
N GLU A 13 -7.92 5.97 28.32
CA GLU A 13 -8.20 7.40 28.23
C GLU A 13 -9.67 7.67 27.87
N ASP A 14 -10.47 6.62 27.66
CA ASP A 14 -11.89 6.75 27.33
C ASP A 14 -12.70 7.19 28.57
N ASP A 15 -13.51 8.25 28.41
CA ASP A 15 -14.32 8.84 29.48
C ASP A 15 -15.16 7.81 30.27
N GLY A 16 -15.76 6.84 29.56
CA GLY A 16 -16.59 5.81 30.18
C GLY A 16 -15.77 4.89 31.08
N PHE A 17 -14.57 4.50 30.63
CA PHE A 17 -13.67 3.65 31.40
C PHE A 17 -13.11 4.40 32.61
N THR A 18 -12.71 5.66 32.44
CA THR A 18 -12.23 6.50 33.54
C THR A 18 -13.30 6.71 34.61
N LYS A 19 -14.55 7.02 34.20
CA LYS A 19 -15.69 7.16 35.13
C LYS A 19 -15.96 5.87 35.89
N MET A 20 -15.98 4.73 35.20
CA MET A 20 -16.18 3.42 35.81
C MET A 20 -15.10 3.12 36.87
N ILE A 21 -13.82 3.35 36.54
CA ILE A 21 -12.72 3.13 37.49
C ILE A 21 -12.81 4.07 38.69
N HIS A 22 -13.15 5.34 38.48
CA HIS A 22 -13.33 6.30 39.56
C HIS A 22 -14.52 5.93 40.47
N THR A 23 -15.61 5.38 39.92
CA THR A 23 -16.74 4.88 40.71
C THR A 23 -16.38 3.63 41.51
N LEU A 24 -15.60 2.71 40.94
CA LEU A 24 -15.19 1.47 41.60
C LEU A 24 -14.13 1.70 42.68
N ASN A 25 -13.16 2.57 42.43
CA ASN A 25 -12.11 2.93 43.38
C ASN A 25 -11.67 4.39 43.18
N PRO A 26 -12.24 5.33 43.95
CA PRO A 26 -11.94 6.77 43.82
C PRO A 26 -10.48 7.13 44.11
N GLY A 27 -9.76 6.29 44.88
CA GLY A 27 -8.35 6.52 45.22
C GLY A 27 -7.37 6.02 44.15
N TYR A 28 -7.85 5.36 43.09
CA TYR A 28 -6.99 4.79 42.07
C TYR A 28 -6.72 5.77 40.93
N THR A 29 -5.47 6.23 40.80
CA THR A 29 -5.03 7.05 39.66
C THR A 29 -4.69 6.14 38.48
N LEU A 30 -5.54 6.15 37.46
CA LEU A 30 -5.33 5.36 36.25
C LEU A 30 -4.09 5.87 35.49
N PRO A 31 -3.09 5.03 35.21
CA PRO A 31 -1.92 5.44 34.45
C PRO A 31 -2.28 5.82 33.00
N ALA A 32 -1.57 6.81 32.46
CA ALA A 32 -1.76 7.25 31.07
C ALA A 32 -1.38 6.15 30.06
N ARG A 33 -1.93 6.23 28.85
CA ARG A 33 -1.64 5.28 27.75
C ARG A 33 -0.14 5.10 27.51
N THR A 34 0.63 6.19 27.61
CA THR A 34 2.09 6.20 27.43
C THR A 34 2.82 5.28 28.40
N HIS A 35 2.30 5.12 29.63
CA HIS A 35 2.86 4.21 30.61
C HIS A 35 2.75 2.76 30.13
N PHE A 36 1.59 2.37 29.62
CA PHE A 36 1.36 1.04 29.05
C PHE A 36 2.16 0.80 27.78
N THR A 37 2.30 1.81 26.91
CA THR A 37 3.16 1.72 25.71
C THR A 37 4.60 1.39 26.10
N LYS A 38 5.21 2.15 27.02
CA LYS A 38 6.58 1.89 27.50
C LYS A 38 6.73 0.51 28.15
N LEU A 39 5.69 0.05 28.86
CA LEU A 39 5.66 -1.27 29.46
C LEU A 39 5.64 -2.39 28.40
N MET A 40 4.87 -2.20 27.31
CA MET A 40 4.83 -3.13 26.18
C MET A 40 6.14 -3.15 25.40
N GLU A 41 6.72 -1.99 25.09
CA GLU A 41 8.03 -1.89 24.42
C GLU A 41 9.12 -2.64 25.20
N ARG A 42 9.20 -2.43 26.51
CA ARG A 42 10.17 -3.14 27.35
C ARG A 42 9.98 -4.66 27.32
N LYS A 43 8.73 -5.11 27.44
CA LYS A 43 8.40 -6.54 27.39
C LYS A 43 8.76 -7.13 26.02
N TYR A 44 8.50 -6.40 24.95
CA TYR A 44 8.91 -6.76 23.59
C TYR A 44 10.43 -6.93 23.53
N GLU A 45 11.20 -5.93 23.97
CA GLU A 45 12.67 -5.95 23.94
C GLU A 45 13.26 -7.17 24.68
N GLU A 46 12.70 -7.50 25.85
CA GLU A 46 13.09 -8.67 26.63
C GLU A 46 12.78 -9.97 25.89
N THR A 47 11.57 -10.10 25.33
CA THR A 47 11.19 -11.28 24.56
C THR A 47 12.00 -11.41 23.27
N PHE A 48 12.28 -10.30 22.59
CA PHE A 48 13.09 -10.24 21.39
C PHE A 48 14.52 -10.72 21.68
N LYS A 49 15.13 -10.26 22.78
CA LYS A 49 16.44 -10.75 23.23
C LYS A 49 16.43 -12.25 23.49
N LYS A 50 15.42 -12.76 24.20
CA LYS A 50 15.28 -14.20 24.48
C LYS A 50 15.18 -15.02 23.19
N VAL A 51 14.33 -14.60 22.25
CA VAL A 51 14.16 -15.25 20.95
C VAL A 51 15.45 -15.18 20.13
N LYS A 52 16.12 -14.03 20.09
CA LYS A 52 17.40 -13.85 19.38
C LYS A 52 18.48 -14.79 19.93
N THR A 53 18.58 -14.92 21.26
CA THR A 53 19.49 -15.89 21.88
C THR A 53 19.12 -17.32 21.50
N ALA A 54 17.85 -17.69 21.56
CA ALA A 54 17.38 -19.03 21.20
C ALA A 54 17.66 -19.38 19.72
N ILE A 55 17.50 -18.42 18.80
CA ILE A 55 17.84 -18.59 17.38
C ILE A 55 19.35 -18.78 17.20
N ASN A 56 20.18 -17.97 17.88
CA ASN A 56 21.64 -18.09 17.76
C ASN A 56 22.17 -19.41 18.34
N THR A 57 21.54 -19.95 19.39
CA THR A 57 21.93 -21.24 19.99
C THR A 57 21.56 -22.42 19.08
N ASN A 58 20.41 -22.34 18.41
CA ASN A 58 19.93 -23.37 17.50
C ASN A 58 20.33 -23.00 16.07
N ASN A 59 21.56 -23.36 15.67
CA ASN A 59 22.08 -23.24 14.29
C ASN A 59 21.32 -24.15 13.27
N SER A 60 20.00 -24.20 13.35
CA SER A 60 19.11 -24.94 12.48
C SER A 60 18.56 -24.05 11.36
N LYS A 61 17.97 -24.69 10.35
CA LYS A 61 17.38 -24.03 9.19
C LYS A 61 16.20 -23.15 9.63
N LEU A 62 16.30 -21.84 9.42
CA LEU A 62 15.24 -20.87 9.70
C LEU A 62 14.32 -20.73 8.48
N ALA A 63 13.02 -20.98 8.65
CA ALA A 63 12.01 -20.70 7.63
C ALA A 63 11.25 -19.41 8.00
N LEU A 64 11.35 -18.40 7.14
CA LEU A 64 10.61 -17.14 7.30
C LEU A 64 9.36 -17.20 6.44
N THR A 65 8.20 -17.04 7.06
CA THR A 65 6.93 -16.87 6.34
C THR A 65 6.53 -15.40 6.45
N THR A 66 6.17 -14.79 5.32
CA THR A 66 5.64 -13.42 5.27
C THR A 66 4.18 -13.54 4.86
N ASP A 67 3.28 -13.20 5.78
CA ASP A 67 1.87 -13.06 5.45
C ASP A 67 1.66 -11.71 4.76
N VAL A 68 1.02 -11.74 3.59
CA VAL A 68 0.81 -10.57 2.74
C VAL A 68 -0.68 -10.29 2.69
N PRO A 69 -1.15 -9.15 3.23
CA PRO A 69 -2.57 -8.83 3.18
C PRO A 69 -2.98 -8.39 1.77
N GLY A 70 -3.86 -9.17 1.13
CA GLY A 70 -4.64 -8.78 -0.05
C GLY A 70 -3.91 -8.89 -1.40
N SER A 71 -4.67 -9.24 -2.44
CA SER A 71 -4.15 -9.37 -3.82
C SER A 71 -3.55 -8.07 -4.37
N GLU A 72 -4.05 -6.93 -3.92
CA GLU A 72 -3.67 -5.60 -4.37
C GLU A 72 -2.27 -5.15 -3.91
N THR A 73 -1.75 -5.64 -2.78
CA THR A 73 -0.42 -5.23 -2.31
C THR A 73 0.71 -6.08 -2.88
N ARG A 74 0.37 -7.24 -3.47
CA ARG A 74 1.32 -8.24 -3.98
C ARG A 74 2.27 -7.71 -5.07
N PRO A 75 1.84 -6.90 -6.06
CA PRO A 75 2.74 -6.39 -7.09
C PRO A 75 3.83 -5.46 -6.52
N ASN A 76 3.44 -4.58 -5.59
CA ASN A 76 4.36 -3.65 -4.93
C ASN A 76 5.34 -4.39 -4.01
N LEU A 77 4.85 -5.38 -3.27
CA LEU A 77 5.70 -6.19 -2.39
C LEU A 77 6.71 -7.02 -3.19
N ASN A 78 6.28 -7.66 -4.29
CA ASN A 78 7.18 -8.36 -5.19
C ASN A 78 8.31 -7.44 -5.66
N GLN A 79 7.95 -6.25 -6.16
CA GLN A 79 8.96 -5.31 -6.62
C GLN A 79 9.90 -4.88 -5.48
N GLY A 80 9.38 -4.69 -4.27
CA GLY A 80 10.19 -4.42 -3.07
C GLY A 80 11.17 -5.55 -2.75
N LEU A 81 10.71 -6.80 -2.76
CA LEU A 81 11.58 -7.97 -2.61
C LEU A 81 12.59 -8.09 -3.74
N LEU A 82 12.20 -7.84 -4.99
CA LEU A 82 13.09 -7.88 -6.14
C LEU A 82 14.20 -6.83 -6.03
N LYS A 83 13.85 -5.60 -5.62
CA LYS A 83 14.83 -4.53 -5.37
C LYS A 83 15.74 -4.86 -4.19
N SER A 84 15.20 -5.41 -3.10
CA SER A 84 15.97 -5.79 -1.93
C SER A 84 16.91 -6.96 -2.22
N THR A 85 16.47 -7.93 -3.00
CA THR A 85 17.29 -9.08 -3.40
C THR A 85 18.36 -8.66 -4.39
N GLN A 86 18.14 -7.67 -5.26
CA GLN A 86 19.15 -7.13 -6.19
C GLN A 86 20.17 -6.17 -5.54
N SER A 87 19.99 -5.79 -4.28
CA SER A 87 20.92 -4.91 -3.58
C SER A 87 22.33 -5.53 -3.50
N SER A 88 23.36 -4.78 -3.90
CA SER A 88 24.74 -5.27 -4.09
C SER A 88 25.53 -5.53 -2.79
N ALA A 89 24.85 -5.66 -1.65
CA ALA A 89 25.49 -5.73 -0.33
C ALA A 89 26.06 -7.12 0.04
N TYR A 90 25.98 -8.11 -0.86
CA TYR A 90 26.33 -9.50 -0.55
C TYR A 90 27.42 -10.03 -1.48
N GLU A 91 28.66 -10.08 -1.00
CA GLU A 91 29.84 -10.46 -1.81
C GLU A 91 30.07 -11.98 -1.94
N SER A 92 29.40 -12.83 -1.14
CA SER A 92 29.70 -14.27 -1.12
C SER A 92 29.02 -15.06 -2.26
N ALA A 93 29.76 -16.01 -2.85
CA ALA A 93 29.28 -16.83 -3.97
C ALA A 93 28.01 -17.65 -3.67
N PRO A 94 27.84 -18.26 -2.48
CA PRO A 94 26.60 -18.96 -2.13
C PRO A 94 25.41 -18.02 -2.01
N LEU A 95 25.61 -16.80 -1.50
CA LEU A 95 24.55 -15.79 -1.43
C LEU A 95 24.14 -15.32 -2.82
N ARG A 96 25.09 -15.17 -3.76
CA ARG A 96 24.76 -14.86 -5.16
C ARG A 96 23.98 -15.98 -5.86
N ALA A 97 24.31 -17.24 -5.60
CA ALA A 97 23.55 -18.37 -6.13
C ALA A 97 22.11 -18.40 -5.57
N PHE A 98 21.96 -18.14 -4.26
CA PHE A 98 20.64 -17.99 -3.64
C PHE A 98 19.87 -16.80 -4.20
N GLN A 99 20.52 -15.65 -4.39
CA GLN A 99 19.93 -14.44 -4.96
C GLN A 99 19.41 -14.69 -6.38
N LEU A 100 20.21 -15.32 -7.24
CA LEU A 100 19.78 -15.71 -8.60
C LEU A 100 18.56 -16.63 -8.57
N THR A 101 18.60 -17.66 -7.72
CA THR A 101 17.48 -18.60 -7.58
C THR A 101 16.22 -17.91 -7.05
N ALA A 102 16.38 -17.03 -6.05
CA ALA A 102 15.27 -16.30 -5.44
C ALA A 102 14.64 -15.32 -6.45
N VAL A 103 15.45 -14.58 -7.21
CA VAL A 103 14.97 -13.67 -8.26
C VAL A 103 14.23 -14.46 -9.34
N GLN A 104 14.79 -15.58 -9.79
CA GLN A 104 14.15 -16.43 -10.78
C GLN A 104 12.78 -16.95 -10.29
N GLN A 105 12.72 -17.46 -9.06
CA GLN A 105 11.47 -17.96 -8.47
C GLN A 105 10.44 -16.84 -8.25
N LEU A 106 10.86 -15.64 -7.85
CA LEU A 106 9.99 -14.47 -7.71
C LEU A 106 9.42 -14.05 -9.07
N GLN A 107 10.25 -14.04 -10.12
CA GLN A 107 9.83 -13.70 -11.47
C GLN A 107 8.89 -14.77 -12.06
N GLU A 108 9.23 -16.06 -11.97
CA GLU A 108 8.40 -17.16 -12.47
C GLU A 108 7.03 -17.19 -11.79
N ARG A 109 7.01 -17.10 -10.46
CA ARG A 109 5.79 -17.22 -9.66
C ARG A 109 4.83 -16.06 -9.86
N TRP A 110 5.34 -14.86 -10.09
CA TRP A 110 4.55 -13.63 -10.11
C TRP A 110 4.53 -12.91 -11.47
N LYS A 111 5.07 -13.53 -12.53
CA LYS A 111 5.07 -13.02 -13.92
C LYS A 111 3.71 -12.51 -14.40
N ARG A 112 2.63 -13.21 -14.01
CA ARG A 112 1.25 -12.89 -14.41
C ARG A 112 0.68 -11.68 -13.66
N GLU A 113 1.21 -11.36 -12.49
CA GLU A 113 0.67 -10.33 -11.59
C GLU A 113 1.46 -9.01 -11.68
N THR A 114 2.67 -9.03 -12.24
CA THR A 114 3.56 -7.85 -12.33
C THR A 114 3.75 -7.28 -13.73
N ALA A 115 3.34 -7.98 -14.79
CA ALA A 115 3.47 -7.51 -16.16
C ALA A 115 2.10 -7.21 -16.75
N PHE A 116 1.94 -6.04 -17.38
CA PHE A 116 0.72 -5.71 -18.10
C PHE A 116 0.69 -6.43 -19.45
N SER A 117 -0.36 -7.20 -19.71
CA SER A 117 -0.57 -7.83 -21.02
C SER A 117 -1.93 -7.43 -21.60
N ASP A 118 -1.92 -6.83 -22.78
CA ASP A 118 -3.15 -6.30 -23.37
C ASP A 118 -4.23 -7.38 -23.63
N LYS A 119 -3.80 -8.61 -23.91
CA LYS A 119 -4.69 -9.76 -24.17
C LYS A 119 -5.26 -10.43 -22.91
N ALA A 120 -4.70 -10.16 -21.73
CA ALA A 120 -5.14 -10.77 -20.47
C ALA A 120 -6.09 -9.88 -19.69
N SER A 121 -6.96 -10.51 -18.88
CA SER A 121 -7.69 -9.83 -17.81
C SER A 121 -6.70 -9.52 -16.68
N ASN A 122 -6.01 -8.38 -16.76
CA ASN A 122 -5.09 -7.88 -15.74
C ASN A 122 -5.86 -7.41 -14.49
N THR A 123 -6.69 -8.28 -13.91
CA THR A 123 -7.61 -7.94 -12.82
C THR A 123 -6.88 -7.39 -11.60
N VAL A 124 -5.72 -7.95 -11.25
CA VAL A 124 -4.92 -7.48 -10.12
C VAL A 124 -4.38 -6.07 -10.38
N ILE A 125 -3.83 -5.81 -11.57
CA ILE A 125 -3.31 -4.49 -11.94
C ILE A 125 -4.44 -3.46 -11.97
N LEU A 126 -5.59 -3.79 -12.57
CA LEU A 126 -6.75 -2.90 -12.62
C LEU A 126 -7.31 -2.61 -11.21
N ALA A 127 -7.38 -3.62 -10.34
CA ALA A 127 -7.76 -3.42 -8.94
C ALA A 127 -6.77 -2.51 -8.20
N THR A 128 -5.46 -2.63 -8.47
CA THR A 128 -4.46 -1.72 -7.88
C THR A 128 -4.58 -0.29 -8.36
N VAL A 129 -5.02 -0.05 -9.61
CA VAL A 129 -5.26 1.32 -10.12
C VAL A 129 -6.48 1.96 -9.47
N LEU A 130 -7.50 1.16 -9.18
CA LEU A 130 -8.71 1.63 -8.49
C LEU A 130 -8.47 1.93 -7.01
N ASP A 131 -7.39 1.41 -6.40
CA ASP A 131 -7.00 1.74 -5.03
C ASP A 131 -6.30 3.11 -4.99
N PRO A 132 -6.85 4.11 -4.28
CA PRO A 132 -6.24 5.45 -4.16
C PRO A 132 -4.79 5.43 -3.66
N ARG A 133 -4.41 4.44 -2.86
CA ARG A 133 -3.07 4.32 -2.24
C ARG A 133 -1.99 3.93 -3.25
N PHE A 134 -2.37 3.33 -4.38
CA PHE A 134 -1.45 2.75 -5.36
C PHE A 134 -1.53 3.41 -6.74
N ARG A 135 -2.13 4.61 -6.83
CA ARG A 135 -2.35 5.38 -8.08
C ARG A 135 -1.10 5.56 -8.96
N LYS A 136 0.10 5.60 -8.35
CA LYS A 136 1.38 5.83 -9.06
C LYS A 136 2.01 4.56 -9.68
N LEU A 137 1.44 3.37 -9.46
CA LEU A 137 1.87 2.08 -10.05
C LEU A 137 3.40 1.96 -10.22
N LYS A 138 4.18 2.18 -9.16
CA LYS A 138 5.66 2.25 -9.20
C LYS A 138 6.34 0.95 -9.69
N PHE A 139 5.56 -0.09 -9.91
CA PHE A 139 5.97 -1.41 -10.39
C PHE A 139 5.92 -1.58 -11.91
N LEU A 140 5.26 -0.67 -12.64
CA LEU A 140 5.21 -0.66 -14.10
C LEU A 140 6.10 0.44 -14.68
N SER A 141 6.49 0.31 -15.93
CA SER A 141 7.13 1.41 -16.66
C SER A 141 6.12 2.54 -16.92
N PRO A 142 6.57 3.80 -17.09
CA PRO A 142 5.68 4.92 -17.41
C PRO A 142 4.77 4.62 -18.61
N ASP A 143 5.31 3.95 -19.63
CA ASP A 143 4.56 3.54 -20.82
C ASP A 143 3.46 2.52 -20.48
N GLU A 144 3.77 1.51 -19.65
CA GLU A 144 2.80 0.49 -19.21
C GLU A 144 1.69 1.11 -18.35
N VAL A 145 2.01 2.08 -17.50
CA VAL A 145 1.01 2.82 -16.70
C VAL A 145 0.01 3.52 -17.62
N GLN A 146 0.49 4.19 -18.67
CA GLN A 146 -0.38 4.86 -19.63
C GLN A 146 -1.32 3.88 -20.34
N HIS A 147 -0.82 2.70 -20.73
CA HIS A 147 -1.66 1.64 -21.31
C HIS A 147 -2.74 1.15 -20.35
N VAL A 148 -2.41 0.96 -19.07
CA VAL A 148 -3.39 0.56 -18.05
C VAL A 148 -4.46 1.63 -17.87
N GLN A 149 -4.08 2.91 -17.82
CA GLN A 149 -5.01 4.03 -17.70
C GLN A 149 -5.95 4.13 -18.90
N ASN A 150 -5.41 4.06 -20.13
CA ASN A 150 -6.21 4.06 -21.36
C ASN A 150 -7.19 2.89 -21.40
N LYS A 151 -6.76 1.69 -20.97
CA LYS A 151 -7.62 0.51 -20.88
C LYS A 151 -8.72 0.69 -19.86
N LEU A 152 -8.41 1.22 -18.68
CA LEU A 152 -9.39 1.49 -17.63
C LEU A 152 -10.42 2.55 -18.07
N GLN A 153 -9.98 3.62 -18.74
CA GLN A 153 -10.86 4.63 -19.30
C GLN A 153 -11.77 4.04 -20.39
N THR A 154 -11.24 3.17 -21.24
CA THR A 154 -12.01 2.45 -22.25
C THR A 154 -13.08 1.56 -21.61
N MET A 155 -12.71 0.79 -20.58
CA MET A 155 -13.65 -0.05 -19.83
C MET A 155 -14.73 0.78 -19.13
N ALA A 156 -14.36 1.92 -18.53
CA ALA A 156 -15.32 2.83 -17.88
C ALA A 156 -16.29 3.45 -18.89
N LEU A 157 -15.82 3.86 -20.07
CA LEU A 157 -16.66 4.37 -21.15
C LEU A 157 -17.59 3.30 -21.71
N GLN A 158 -17.11 2.07 -21.86
CA GLN A 158 -17.92 0.94 -22.30
C GLN A 158 -19.04 0.64 -21.31
N GLU A 159 -18.76 0.64 -20.00
CA GLU A 159 -19.83 0.42 -19.02
C GLU A 159 -20.82 1.56 -18.91
N ARG A 160 -20.39 2.80 -19.07
CA ARG A 160 -21.35 3.92 -19.19
C ARG A 160 -22.30 3.73 -20.37
N ARG A 161 -21.80 3.30 -21.53
CA ARG A 161 -22.64 3.00 -22.70
C ARG A 161 -23.59 1.83 -22.44
N ASN A 162 -23.13 0.77 -21.76
CA ASN A 162 -23.99 -0.34 -21.39
C ASN A 162 -25.13 0.09 -20.44
N MET A 163 -24.85 1.00 -19.49
CA MET A 163 -25.88 1.55 -18.60
C MET A 163 -26.92 2.39 -19.34
N ASP A 164 -26.51 3.20 -20.33
CA ASP A 164 -27.44 3.99 -21.15
C ASP A 164 -28.35 3.10 -22.02
N VAL A 165 -27.84 1.98 -22.53
CA VAL A 165 -28.62 0.98 -23.28
C VAL A 165 -29.61 0.24 -22.39
N GLN A 166 -29.27 0.00 -21.11
CA GLN A 166 -30.16 -0.67 -20.16
C GLN A 166 -31.27 0.25 -19.61
N GLN A 167 -31.04 1.58 -19.56
CA GLN A 167 -32.10 2.55 -19.23
C GLN A 167 -33.11 2.75 -20.37
N HIS A 168 -32.71 2.68 -21.64
CA HIS A 168 -33.64 2.84 -22.77
C HIS A 168 -34.50 1.60 -23.09
N GLY A 169 -34.25 0.45 -22.45
CA GLY A 169 -35.12 -0.73 -22.51
C GLY A 169 -36.35 -0.66 -21.59
N SER A 170 -36.43 0.35 -20.71
CA SER A 170 -37.58 0.57 -19.83
C SER A 170 -37.87 2.07 -19.73
N CYS A 171 -39.02 2.47 -20.25
CA CYS A 171 -39.70 3.76 -20.10
C CYS A 171 -39.65 4.67 -21.35
N SER A 172 -40.81 4.75 -21.98
CA SER A 172 -41.23 5.69 -23.00
C SER A 172 -41.66 7.02 -22.38
N VAL A 173 -41.13 8.14 -22.92
CA VAL A 173 -41.63 9.55 -22.92
C VAL A 173 -41.76 10.22 -21.52
N THR A 174 -41.27 11.43 -21.20
CA THR A 174 -41.29 12.75 -21.85
C THR A 174 -40.14 13.67 -21.37
N SER A 175 -39.68 14.53 -22.28
CA SER A 175 -38.72 15.63 -22.12
C SER A 175 -39.07 16.67 -21.06
N THR A 176 -38.05 17.31 -20.48
CA THR A 176 -37.85 18.79 -20.48
C THR A 176 -36.43 19.18 -20.08
N ASP A 177 -35.91 20.22 -20.73
CA ASP A 177 -34.59 20.87 -20.62
C ASP A 177 -34.05 21.14 -19.20
N THR A 178 -32.71 21.24 -19.07
CA THR A 178 -32.00 22.42 -18.50
C THR A 178 -30.46 22.25 -18.56
N THR A 179 -29.85 23.09 -19.40
CA THR A 179 -28.52 23.73 -19.40
C THR A 179 -27.21 22.99 -19.04
N ALA A 180 -26.28 23.11 -19.98
CA ALA A 180 -24.89 22.69 -19.99
C ALA A 180 -24.02 23.22 -18.83
N THR A 181 -23.30 22.30 -18.20
CA THR A 181 -22.04 22.59 -17.47
C THR A 181 -20.98 21.62 -17.98
N GLN A 182 -19.89 22.16 -18.51
CA GLN A 182 -18.76 21.40 -19.06
C GLN A 182 -18.19 20.47 -18.00
N SER A 183 -18.51 19.18 -18.09
CA SER A 183 -17.91 18.14 -17.27
C SER A 183 -16.55 17.78 -17.85
N THR A 184 -15.47 18.26 -17.24
CA THR A 184 -14.23 17.49 -17.30
C THR A 184 -14.53 16.10 -16.73
N PRO A 185 -14.16 15.01 -17.42
CA PRO A 185 -14.48 13.68 -16.94
C PRO A 185 -13.79 13.49 -15.59
N LEU A 186 -14.59 13.20 -14.57
CA LEU A 186 -14.19 12.97 -13.16
C LEU A 186 -12.97 12.03 -13.04
N LEU A 187 -12.78 11.15 -14.03
CA LEU A 187 -11.62 10.27 -14.18
C LEU A 187 -10.28 11.00 -14.36
N ASP A 188 -10.24 12.14 -15.04
CA ASP A 188 -8.99 12.90 -15.28
C ASP A 188 -8.47 13.53 -13.99
N SER A 189 -9.40 14.02 -13.16
CA SER A 189 -9.13 14.48 -11.79
C SER A 189 -8.76 13.31 -10.86
N LEU A 190 -9.30 12.10 -11.12
CA LEU A 190 -8.99 10.89 -10.37
C LEU A 190 -7.71 10.17 -10.83
N LEU A 191 -7.21 10.43 -12.04
CA LEU A 191 -6.02 9.81 -12.60
C LEU A 191 -4.79 10.70 -12.53
N GLY A 192 -4.95 11.99 -12.19
CA GLY A 192 -3.84 12.88 -11.90
C GLY A 192 -2.91 13.01 -13.09
N SER A 193 -3.33 13.79 -14.08
CA SER A 193 -2.42 14.39 -15.05
C SER A 193 -1.52 15.39 -14.29
N ASP A 194 -0.47 14.89 -13.64
CA ASP A 194 0.63 15.73 -13.16
C ASP A 194 1.43 16.15 -14.41
N GLY A 195 1.05 17.31 -14.96
CA GLY A 195 1.95 18.10 -15.76
C GLY A 195 3.18 18.44 -14.93
N GLU A 196 4.35 18.22 -15.52
CA GLU A 196 5.65 18.53 -14.94
C GLU A 196 5.71 20.03 -14.54
N GLU A 197 5.63 20.33 -13.25
CA GLU A 197 6.16 21.59 -12.71
C GLU A 197 7.67 21.39 -12.46
N GLU A 198 8.43 21.40 -13.55
CA GLU A 198 9.86 21.69 -13.51
C GLU A 198 10.05 23.15 -13.92
N ASP A 199 10.10 24.06 -12.94
CA ASP A 199 10.57 25.44 -13.19
C ASP A 199 11.52 25.93 -12.08
N ARG A 200 12.80 25.72 -12.37
CA ARG A 200 13.81 26.79 -12.51
C ARG A 200 14.18 27.61 -11.25
N ALA A 201 15.00 27.01 -10.38
CA ALA A 201 15.91 27.77 -9.52
C ALA A 201 17.22 28.08 -10.28
N GLY A 202 17.36 29.32 -10.75
CA GLY A 202 18.53 29.80 -11.49
C GLY A 202 19.83 29.78 -10.68
N LYS A 203 20.88 29.23 -11.28
CA LYS A 203 22.29 29.52 -10.96
C LYS A 203 22.57 31.01 -11.21
N ALA A 204 23.22 31.67 -10.25
CA ALA A 204 24.53 32.32 -10.43
C ALA A 204 24.83 33.23 -9.23
N LYS A 205 25.96 32.98 -8.56
CA LYS A 205 26.91 34.01 -8.11
C LYS A 205 28.21 33.32 -7.70
N ASP A 206 29.18 33.41 -8.60
CA ASP A 206 30.59 33.17 -8.34
C ASP A 206 31.16 34.27 -7.43
N VAL A 207 31.92 33.81 -6.43
CA VAL A 207 33.23 34.28 -5.96
C VAL A 207 33.68 35.70 -6.34
N HIS A 208 33.90 36.56 -5.33
CA HIS A 208 35.13 37.37 -5.28
C HIS A 208 35.57 37.70 -3.85
N THR A 209 36.78 37.23 -3.54
CA THR A 209 37.83 37.72 -2.65
C THR A 209 37.70 39.15 -2.10
N GLN A 210 37.76 39.30 -0.77
CA GLN A 210 38.91 39.84 0.00
C GLN A 210 38.68 39.62 1.50
#